data_AF-A0A1G9EQL3-F1
#
_entry.id   AF-A0A1G9EQL3-F1
#
_cell.length_a   1.000
_cell.length_b   1.000
_cell.length_c   1.000
_cell.angle_alpha   90.00
_cell.angle_beta   90.00
_cell.angle_gamma   90.00
#
_symmetry.space_group_name_H-M   'P 1'
#
loop_
_entity.id
_entity.type
_entity.pdbx_description
1 polymer ?
#
loop_
_entity_poly.entity_id
_entity_poly.type
_entity_poly.pdbx_seq_one_letter_code
_entity_poly.pdbx_strand_id
1 'polypeptide(L)'
;MIQVFIEAAGSNWIDWMGALASVVTLWFVAWSAHSQWRTGRNSVQPVFSVWASYPGHEDELCTVEIHNKGFGPAVIQDFRVFYNNKQGQGFSHEKVRDVLRKAFDKNIRVSRVAAMDFGYAMGAGDHIELASFYPPEENRQSVGAWERVRISNEALAGHMSGFSLVIRYSDVYERKWIFVTHQFEGHTFRDKPKSRTYRELSSKFGHLLD
;
A
#
# COMPACT_ATOMS: atom_id res chain seq x y z
N MET A 1 25.99 15.00 77.69
CA MET A 1 24.62 14.44 77.73
C MET A 1 23.83 15.13 76.63
N ILE A 2 23.76 14.52 75.44
CA ILE A 2 23.12 15.12 74.26
C ILE A 2 21.66 14.65 74.28
N GLN A 3 20.73 15.58 74.50
CA GLN A 3 19.30 15.30 74.35
C GLN A 3 19.02 15.13 72.86
N VAL A 4 18.89 13.87 72.44
CA VAL A 4 18.28 13.51 71.15
C VAL A 4 16.80 13.81 71.29
N PHE A 5 16.35 14.91 70.68
CA PHE A 5 14.94 15.16 70.43
C PHE A 5 14.46 14.09 69.45
N ILE A 6 13.80 13.06 69.97
CA ILE A 6 12.91 12.23 69.15
C ILE A 6 11.67 13.08 68.95
N GLU A 7 11.65 13.80 67.83
CA GLU A 7 10.46 14.49 67.35
C GLU A 7 9.33 13.47 67.20
N ALA A 8 8.19 13.82 67.80
CA ALA A 8 7.04 12.96 67.95
C ALA A 8 6.58 12.38 66.61
N ALA A 9 6.18 11.10 66.65
CA ALA A 9 5.52 10.41 65.56
C ALA A 9 4.22 11.13 65.15
N GLY A 10 4.32 12.09 64.23
CA GLY A 10 3.22 12.66 63.44
C GLY A 10 3.09 11.95 62.10
N SER A 11 3.26 10.62 62.10
CA SER A 11 3.19 9.79 60.90
C SER A 11 1.75 9.42 60.63
N ASN A 12 1.30 9.68 59.40
CA ASN A 12 0.54 8.76 58.55
C ASN A 12 -0.18 9.53 57.44
N TRP A 13 -1.01 10.53 57.77
CA TRP A 13 -1.95 11.10 56.80
C TRP A 13 -1.29 11.81 55.60
N ILE A 14 -0.26 12.65 55.83
CA ILE A 14 0.40 13.41 54.75
C ILE A 14 1.20 12.48 53.82
N ASP A 15 1.87 11.47 54.39
CA ASP A 15 2.61 10.48 53.60
C ASP A 15 1.68 9.58 52.78
N TRP A 16 0.54 9.18 53.37
CA TRP A 16 -0.51 8.44 52.65
C TRP A 16 -1.14 9.28 51.52
N MET A 17 -1.34 10.58 51.75
CA MET A 17 -1.80 11.51 50.72
C MET A 17 -0.79 11.66 49.58
N GLY A 18 0.50 11.75 49.89
CA GLY A 18 1.57 11.78 48.90
C GLY A 18 1.66 10.49 48.08
N ALA A 19 1.52 9.34 48.74
CA ALA A 19 1.48 8.03 48.08
C ALA A 19 0.26 7.89 47.16
N LEU A 20 -0.94 8.29 47.63
CA LEU A 20 -2.15 8.29 46.82
C LEU A 20 -2.05 9.22 45.61
N ALA A 21 -1.53 10.44 45.81
CA ALA A 21 -1.30 11.39 44.74
C ALA A 21 -0.36 10.80 43.68
N SER A 22 0.74 10.16 44.10
CA SER A 22 1.71 9.52 43.20
C SER A 22 1.09 8.37 42.39
N VAL A 23 0.27 7.53 43.03
CA VAL A 23 -0.46 6.44 42.34
C VAL A 23 -1.45 6.99 41.32
N VAL A 24 -2.21 8.03 41.69
CA VAL A 24 -3.13 8.70 40.77
C VAL A 24 -2.37 9.32 39.60
N THR A 25 -1.25 9.98 39.84
CA THR A 25 -0.40 10.53 38.78
C THR A 25 0.12 9.44 37.85
N LEU A 26 0.64 8.33 38.38
CA LEU A 26 1.11 7.20 37.57
C LEU A 26 -0.02 6.61 36.72
N TRP A 27 -1.22 6.48 37.30
CA TRP A 27 -2.39 6.00 36.57
C TRP A 27 -2.79 6.96 35.45
N PHE A 28 -2.80 8.28 35.70
CA PHE A 28 -3.06 9.29 34.69
C PHE A 28 -2.00 9.30 33.57
N VAL A 29 -0.72 9.15 33.92
CA VAL A 29 0.37 9.06 32.94
C VAL A 29 0.21 7.81 32.08
N ALA A 30 -0.06 6.65 32.68
CA ALA A 30 -0.30 5.41 31.96
C ALA A 30 -1.52 5.50 31.03
N TRP A 31 -2.62 6.09 31.52
CA TRP A 31 -3.83 6.31 30.73
C TRP A 31 -3.59 7.28 29.58
N SER A 32 -2.92 8.41 29.83
CA SER A 32 -2.58 9.40 28.81
C SER A 32 -1.70 8.79 27.73
N ALA A 33 -0.65 8.05 28.12
CA ALA A 33 0.22 7.33 27.20
C ALA A 33 -0.57 6.30 26.38
N HIS A 34 -1.47 5.54 26.99
CA HIS A 34 -2.33 4.59 26.27
C HIS A 34 -3.28 5.28 25.29
N SER A 35 -3.88 6.40 25.68
CA SER A 35 -4.80 7.18 24.86
C SER A 35 -4.07 7.81 23.66
N GLN A 36 -2.92 8.43 23.89
CA GLN A 36 -2.05 8.98 22.85
C GLN A 36 -1.58 7.89 21.89
N TRP A 37 -1.13 6.76 22.43
CA TRP A 37 -0.73 5.61 21.62
C TRP A 37 -1.89 5.17 20.72
N ARG A 38 -3.09 4.96 21.28
CA ARG A 38 -4.30 4.56 20.52
C ARG A 38 -4.69 5.58 19.45
N THR A 39 -4.52 6.87 19.74
CA THR A 39 -4.85 7.97 18.82
C THR A 39 -3.84 8.06 17.67
N GLY A 40 -2.53 8.04 17.96
CA GLY A 40 -1.48 7.99 16.94
C GLY A 40 -1.53 6.69 16.12
N ARG A 41 -2.06 5.63 16.71
CA ARG A 41 -2.37 4.38 16.03
C ARG A 41 -3.49 4.50 14.99
N ASN A 42 -4.43 5.42 15.18
CA ASN A 42 -5.55 5.62 14.26
C ASN A 42 -5.25 6.67 13.18
N SER A 43 -4.23 7.51 13.38
CA SER A 43 -3.78 8.47 12.35
C SER A 43 -2.95 7.81 11.24
N VAL A 44 -2.40 6.62 11.47
CA VAL A 44 -1.67 5.85 10.45
C VAL A 44 -2.61 4.92 9.71
N GLN A 45 -2.79 5.22 8.43
CA GLN A 45 -3.54 4.42 7.49
C GLN A 45 -2.91 4.62 6.10
N PRO A 46 -1.92 3.78 5.73
CA PRO A 46 -1.41 3.78 4.38
C PRO A 46 -2.53 3.33 3.43
N VAL A 47 -2.61 3.96 2.26
CA VAL A 47 -3.64 3.72 1.25
C VAL A 47 -2.97 3.85 -0.09
N PHE A 48 -3.06 2.80 -0.89
CA PHE A 48 -2.47 2.81 -2.21
C PHE A 48 -3.48 3.28 -3.27
N SER A 49 -2.94 3.85 -4.35
CA SER A 49 -3.66 4.14 -5.58
C SER A 49 -2.77 3.76 -6.76
N VAL A 50 -3.37 3.28 -7.85
CA VAL A 50 -2.65 2.94 -9.07
C VAL A 50 -3.06 3.89 -10.16
N TRP A 51 -2.06 4.41 -10.86
CA TRP A 51 -2.22 5.39 -11.93
C TRP A 51 -1.59 4.81 -13.19
N ALA A 52 -2.28 4.96 -14.32
CA ALA A 52 -1.71 4.68 -15.63
C ALA A 52 -1.64 6.00 -16.40
N SER A 53 -0.44 6.38 -16.79
CA SER A 53 -0.20 7.51 -17.69
C SER A 53 -0.02 6.96 -19.10
N TYR A 54 -0.84 7.46 -20.02
CA TYR A 54 -0.78 7.08 -21.43
C TYR A 54 0.13 8.05 -22.20
N PRO A 55 0.75 7.60 -23.31
CA PRO A 55 1.66 8.44 -24.08
C PRO A 55 0.99 9.73 -24.54
N GLY A 56 1.67 10.86 -24.31
CA GLY A 56 1.26 12.18 -24.75
C GLY A 56 2.01 12.63 -26.00
N HIS A 57 1.95 13.93 -26.30
CA HIS A 57 2.77 14.52 -27.36
C HIS A 57 4.26 14.59 -27.01
N GLU A 58 4.62 14.70 -25.73
CA GLU A 58 6.00 14.79 -25.26
C GLU A 58 6.56 13.45 -24.74
N ASP A 59 5.71 12.62 -24.14
CA ASP A 59 6.09 11.30 -23.62
C ASP A 59 5.60 10.17 -24.52
N GLU A 60 6.53 9.34 -24.99
CA GLU A 60 6.23 8.17 -25.83
C GLU A 60 5.90 6.90 -25.03
N LEU A 61 6.03 6.97 -23.70
CA LEU A 61 5.92 5.84 -22.79
C LEU A 61 4.54 5.79 -22.14
N CYS A 62 4.02 4.57 -21.99
CA CYS A 62 2.98 4.28 -21.03
C CYS A 62 3.65 3.94 -19.69
N THR A 63 3.25 4.61 -18.61
CA THR A 63 3.76 4.32 -17.26
C THR A 63 2.62 3.87 -16.36
N VAL A 64 2.91 2.90 -15.48
CA VAL A 64 2.01 2.43 -14.43
C VAL A 64 2.69 2.66 -13.11
N GLU A 65 2.06 3.45 -12.25
CA GLU A 65 2.62 3.90 -10.98
C GLU A 65 1.72 3.50 -9.81
N ILE A 66 2.35 3.20 -8.69
CA ILE A 66 1.67 2.92 -7.42
C ILE A 66 2.08 4.00 -6.44
N HIS A 67 1.08 4.66 -5.86
CA HIS A 67 1.28 5.78 -4.94
C HIS A 67 0.73 5.42 -3.56
N ASN A 68 1.51 5.63 -2.50
CA ASN A 68 0.99 5.62 -1.13
C ASN A 68 0.40 7.00 -0.81
N LYS A 69 -0.91 7.16 -1.00
CA LYS A 69 -1.65 8.40 -0.68
C LYS A 69 -2.13 8.44 0.77
N GLY A 70 -1.92 7.37 1.53
CA GLY A 70 -2.32 7.30 2.94
C GLY A 70 -1.32 7.96 3.88
N PHE A 71 -1.64 7.86 5.17
CA PHE A 71 -0.80 8.39 6.25
C PHE A 71 0.09 7.30 6.83
N GLY A 72 1.38 7.59 6.92
CA GLY A 72 2.42 6.70 7.43
C GLY A 72 2.94 5.70 6.39
N PRO A 73 4.05 5.02 6.71
CA PRO A 73 4.68 4.13 5.76
C PRO A 73 3.97 2.77 5.71
N ALA A 74 4.05 2.14 4.53
CA ALA A 74 3.57 0.79 4.26
C ALA A 74 4.77 -0.12 3.99
N VAL A 75 4.88 -1.21 4.76
CA VAL A 75 5.90 -2.25 4.55
C VAL A 75 5.26 -3.39 3.76
N ILE A 76 5.72 -3.60 2.54
CA ILE A 76 5.19 -4.60 1.61
C ILE A 76 5.52 -6.01 2.11
N GLN A 77 4.50 -6.85 2.19
CA GLN A 77 4.61 -8.27 2.60
C GLN A 77 4.39 -9.22 1.41
N ASP A 78 3.50 -8.87 0.49
CA ASP A 78 3.28 -9.68 -0.71
C ASP A 78 2.83 -8.79 -1.86
N PHE A 79 3.26 -9.16 -3.05
CA PHE A 79 2.99 -8.45 -4.29
C PHE A 79 2.62 -9.45 -5.38
N ARG A 80 1.37 -9.35 -5.86
CA ARG A 80 0.81 -10.20 -6.91
C ARG A 80 0.17 -9.36 -7.99
N VAL A 81 0.50 -9.68 -9.24
CA VAL A 81 -0.06 -9.03 -10.43
C VAL A 81 -0.78 -10.10 -11.23
N PHE A 82 -1.92 -9.72 -11.80
CA PHE A 82 -2.79 -10.60 -12.57
C PHE A 82 -3.17 -9.94 -13.90
N TYR A 83 -3.32 -10.76 -14.93
CA TYR A 83 -3.97 -10.40 -16.19
C TYR A 83 -5.11 -11.38 -16.46
N ASN A 84 -6.34 -10.89 -16.58
CA ASN A 84 -7.53 -11.74 -16.78
C ASN A 84 -7.57 -12.91 -15.79
N ASN A 85 -7.39 -12.60 -14.50
CA ASN A 85 -7.36 -13.55 -13.36
C ASN A 85 -6.21 -14.57 -13.39
N LYS A 86 -5.27 -14.47 -14.33
CA LYS A 86 -4.06 -15.31 -14.36
C LYS A 86 -2.92 -14.56 -13.71
N GLN A 87 -2.37 -15.15 -12.65
CA GLN A 87 -1.22 -14.59 -11.95
C GLN A 87 0.02 -14.54 -12.86
N GLY A 88 0.78 -13.46 -12.73
CA GLY A 88 2.11 -13.33 -13.32
C GLY A 88 3.09 -14.34 -12.72
N GLN A 89 3.89 -14.96 -13.58
CA GLN A 89 4.92 -15.93 -13.17
C GLN A 89 6.28 -15.26 -12.92
N GLY A 90 7.12 -15.90 -12.11
CA GLY A 90 8.49 -15.45 -11.82
C GLY A 90 8.62 -14.58 -10.56
N PHE A 91 9.78 -13.96 -10.41
CA PHE A 91 10.10 -13.09 -9.28
C PHE A 91 9.82 -11.62 -9.59
N SER A 92 8.97 -10.98 -8.79
CA SER A 92 8.76 -9.52 -8.72
C SER A 92 8.64 -8.82 -10.08
N HIS A 93 9.73 -8.27 -10.62
CA HIS A 93 9.78 -7.62 -11.94
C HIS A 93 9.40 -8.57 -13.09
N GLU A 94 9.69 -9.87 -12.99
CA GLU A 94 9.29 -10.87 -13.97
C GLU A 94 7.77 -11.03 -14.01
N LYS A 95 7.10 -10.98 -12.85
CA LYS A 95 5.63 -11.07 -12.77
C LYS A 95 4.97 -9.96 -13.57
N VAL A 96 5.44 -8.72 -13.37
CA VAL A 96 4.93 -7.54 -14.08
C VAL A 96 5.20 -7.67 -15.58
N ARG A 97 6.41 -8.08 -15.97
CA ARG A 97 6.78 -8.26 -17.37
C ARG A 97 5.96 -9.37 -18.06
N ASP A 98 5.69 -10.47 -17.36
CA ASP A 98 4.86 -11.58 -17.85
C ASP A 98 3.41 -11.13 -18.08
N VAL A 99 2.83 -10.41 -17.11
CA VAL A 99 1.48 -9.84 -17.22
C VAL A 99 1.38 -8.83 -18.37
N LEU A 100 2.37 -7.94 -18.52
CA LEU A 100 2.44 -7.01 -19.66
C LEU A 100 2.53 -7.74 -21.00
N ARG A 101 3.36 -8.78 -21.11
CA ARG A 101 3.46 -9.58 -22.34
C ARG A 101 2.15 -10.29 -22.67
N LYS A 102 1.40 -10.75 -21.67
CA LYS A 102 0.09 -11.37 -21.86
C LYS A 102 -0.96 -10.35 -22.32
N ALA A 103 -0.90 -9.11 -21.84
CA ALA A 103 -1.85 -8.07 -22.21
C ALA A 103 -1.71 -7.55 -23.64
N PHE A 104 -0.49 -7.56 -24.16
CA PHE A 104 -0.13 -6.99 -25.46
C PHE A 104 0.36 -8.04 -26.46
N ASP A 105 0.00 -9.32 -26.28
CA ASP A 105 0.36 -10.42 -27.18
C ASP A 105 1.85 -10.46 -27.56
N LYS A 106 2.72 -10.17 -26.59
CA LYS A 106 4.19 -10.08 -26.71
C LYS A 106 4.74 -8.96 -27.61
N ASN A 107 3.89 -8.12 -28.19
CA ASN A 107 4.27 -6.99 -29.05
C ASN A 107 4.59 -5.71 -28.25
N ILE A 108 5.27 -5.87 -27.10
CA ILE A 108 5.54 -4.77 -26.18
C ILE A 108 7.03 -4.65 -25.89
N ARG A 109 7.55 -3.43 -26.02
CA ARG A 109 8.91 -3.10 -25.60
C ARG A 109 8.87 -2.49 -24.20
N VAL A 110 9.26 -3.27 -23.22
CA VAL A 110 9.33 -2.84 -21.82
C VAL A 110 10.61 -2.05 -21.60
N SER A 111 10.49 -0.79 -21.17
CA SER A 111 11.61 0.12 -20.88
C SER A 111 12.13 -0.14 -19.46
N ARG A 112 11.24 -0.07 -18.46
CA ARG A 112 11.56 -0.27 -17.05
C ARG A 112 10.47 -1.05 -16.34
N VAL A 113 10.87 -1.78 -15.31
CA VAL A 113 9.98 -2.48 -14.39
C VAL A 113 10.61 -2.38 -13.02
N ALA A 114 9.88 -1.89 -12.02
CA ALA A 114 10.36 -1.94 -10.65
C ALA A 114 10.12 -3.32 -10.04
N ALA A 115 11.08 -3.74 -9.21
CA ALA A 115 10.88 -4.85 -8.30
C ALA A 115 10.25 -4.29 -7.01
N MET A 116 9.11 -4.86 -6.62
CA MET A 116 8.49 -4.60 -5.33
C MET A 116 8.55 -5.89 -4.53
N ASP A 117 9.62 -6.02 -3.75
CA ASP A 117 9.91 -7.23 -2.99
C ASP A 117 9.41 -7.12 -1.55
N PHE A 118 9.35 -8.28 -0.89
CA PHE A 118 9.08 -8.37 0.54
C PHE A 118 10.02 -7.44 1.33
N GLY A 119 9.45 -6.67 2.26
CA GLY A 119 10.20 -5.75 3.12
C GLY A 119 10.42 -4.37 2.52
N TYR A 120 10.01 -4.11 1.27
CA TYR A 120 10.06 -2.76 0.71
C TYR A 120 9.16 -1.82 1.53
N ALA A 121 9.70 -0.67 1.94
CA ALA A 121 8.96 0.32 2.72
C ALA A 121 8.64 1.54 1.84
N MET A 122 7.35 1.83 1.66
CA MET A 122 6.87 3.04 1.00
C MET A 122 6.44 4.07 2.04
N GLY A 123 7.11 5.21 2.06
CA GLY A 123 6.74 6.37 2.87
C GLY A 123 5.38 6.95 2.48
N ALA A 124 4.88 7.87 3.30
CA ALA A 124 3.65 8.60 2.98
C ALA A 124 3.93 9.59 1.84
N GLY A 125 3.13 9.53 0.77
CA GLY A 125 3.35 10.33 -0.45
C GLY A 125 4.35 9.72 -1.44
N ASP A 126 5.02 8.62 -1.08
CA ASP A 126 5.95 7.95 -1.98
C ASP A 126 5.21 7.28 -3.14
N HIS A 127 5.90 7.18 -4.26
CA HIS A 127 5.44 6.47 -5.45
C HIS A 127 6.52 5.54 -5.98
N ILE A 128 6.07 4.48 -6.66
CA ILE A 128 6.92 3.53 -7.36
C ILE A 128 6.38 3.34 -8.77
N GLU A 129 7.25 3.52 -9.76
CA GLU A 129 6.96 3.21 -11.15
C GLU A 129 6.99 1.70 -11.34
N LEU A 130 5.82 1.06 -11.34
CA LEU A 130 5.72 -0.39 -11.47
C LEU A 130 6.25 -0.85 -12.83
N ALA A 131 5.86 -0.15 -13.90
CA ALA A 131 6.36 -0.41 -15.23
C ALA A 131 6.29 0.81 -16.14
N SER A 132 7.24 0.91 -17.05
CA SER A 132 7.23 1.80 -18.19
C SER A 132 7.48 1.03 -19.47
N PHE A 133 6.66 1.24 -20.48
CA PHE A 133 6.73 0.50 -21.73
C PHE A 133 6.27 1.33 -22.92
N TYR A 134 6.78 0.98 -24.09
CA TYR A 134 6.29 1.54 -25.35
C TYR A 134 5.04 0.77 -25.78
N PRO A 135 3.93 1.46 -26.07
CA PRO A 135 2.75 0.81 -26.62
C PRO A 135 3.10 0.13 -27.96
N PRO A 136 2.39 -0.96 -28.32
CA PRO A 136 2.57 -1.59 -29.62
C PRO A 136 2.28 -0.59 -30.75
N GLU A 137 3.04 -0.67 -31.83
CA GLU A 137 2.78 0.09 -33.05
C GLU A 137 1.80 -0.71 -33.93
N GLU A 138 0.71 -0.07 -34.39
CA GLU A 138 -0.15 -0.68 -35.41
C GLU A 138 0.40 -0.30 -36.79
N ASN A 139 0.75 -1.29 -37.60
CA ASN A 139 1.12 -1.06 -38.99
C ASN A 139 -0.17 -0.87 -39.79
N ARG A 140 -0.53 0.38 -40.10
CA ARG A 140 -1.60 0.66 -41.06
C ARG A 140 -1.02 0.89 -42.45
N GLN A 141 -1.56 0.15 -43.40
CA GLN A 141 -1.22 0.32 -44.80
C GLN A 141 -2.07 1.46 -45.38
N SER A 142 -1.54 2.68 -45.33
CA SER A 142 -2.14 3.84 -45.98
C SER A 142 -1.49 4.03 -47.35
N VAL A 143 -2.31 3.95 -48.41
CA VAL A 143 -2.01 4.22 -49.83
C VAL A 143 -0.52 4.47 -50.14
N GLY A 144 0.25 3.39 -50.33
CA GLY A 144 1.63 3.44 -50.83
C GLY A 144 2.76 3.64 -49.81
N ALA A 145 2.46 3.92 -48.53
CA ALA A 145 3.47 4.04 -47.47
C ALA A 145 3.09 3.26 -46.20
N TRP A 146 4.07 2.63 -45.56
CA TRP A 146 3.89 2.02 -44.24
C TRP A 146 3.98 3.13 -43.19
N GLU A 147 2.86 3.51 -42.62
CA GLU A 147 2.82 4.47 -41.52
C GLU A 147 2.62 3.73 -40.20
N ARG A 148 3.54 3.94 -39.25
CA ARG A 148 3.42 3.41 -37.88
C ARG A 148 2.45 4.29 -37.13
N VAL A 149 1.22 3.84 -36.98
CA VAL A 149 0.20 4.60 -36.25
C VAL A 149 0.17 4.10 -34.83
N ARG A 150 0.30 5.02 -33.87
CA ARG A 150 0.15 4.69 -32.44
C ARG A 150 -1.29 4.26 -32.19
N ILE A 151 -1.44 3.19 -31.41
CA ILE A 151 -2.75 2.73 -30.92
C ILE A 151 -3.39 3.88 -30.11
N SER A 152 -4.71 4.06 -30.22
CA SER A 152 -5.42 5.09 -29.46
C SER A 152 -5.38 4.79 -27.95
N ASN A 153 -5.49 5.82 -27.11
CA ASN A 153 -5.51 5.66 -25.66
C ASN A 153 -6.69 4.78 -25.19
N GLU A 154 -7.81 4.77 -25.90
CA GLU A 154 -8.98 3.92 -25.62
C GLU A 154 -8.67 2.44 -25.85
N ALA A 155 -8.01 2.10 -26.96
CA ALA A 155 -7.59 0.74 -27.23
C ALA A 155 -6.50 0.29 -26.25
N LEU A 156 -5.56 1.18 -25.90
CA LEU A 156 -4.55 0.93 -24.88
C LEU A 156 -5.17 0.65 -23.51
N ALA A 157 -6.16 1.46 -23.10
CA ALA A 157 -6.95 1.23 -21.89
C ALA A 157 -7.71 -0.11 -21.94
N GLY A 158 -8.22 -0.48 -23.13
CA GLY A 158 -8.84 -1.79 -23.38
C GLY A 158 -7.91 -2.96 -23.05
N HIS A 159 -6.65 -2.92 -23.53
CA HIS A 159 -5.64 -3.92 -23.18
C HIS A 159 -5.33 -3.94 -21.69
N MET A 160 -5.31 -2.77 -21.05
CA MET A 160 -4.99 -2.63 -19.63
C MET A 160 -6.16 -2.97 -18.70
N SER A 161 -7.40 -3.07 -19.20
CA SER A 161 -8.59 -3.38 -18.39
C SER A 161 -8.51 -4.71 -17.66
N GLY A 162 -7.81 -5.70 -18.24
CA GLY A 162 -7.61 -7.01 -17.63
C GLY A 162 -6.62 -7.03 -16.46
N PHE A 163 -5.95 -5.91 -16.15
CA PHE A 163 -4.99 -5.86 -15.06
C PHE A 163 -5.67 -5.85 -13.70
N SER A 164 -5.12 -6.64 -12.80
CA SER A 164 -5.44 -6.58 -11.38
C SER A 164 -4.17 -6.70 -10.57
N LEU A 165 -4.16 -6.05 -9.41
CA LEU A 165 -3.00 -6.00 -8.55
C LEU A 165 -3.43 -6.24 -7.11
N VAL A 166 -2.67 -7.05 -6.38
CA VAL A 166 -2.86 -7.27 -4.95
C VAL A 166 -1.57 -6.98 -4.23
N ILE A 167 -1.64 -6.09 -3.25
CA ILE A 167 -0.55 -5.74 -2.35
C ILE A 167 -1.00 -6.06 -0.93
N ARG A 168 -0.28 -6.97 -0.25
CA ARG A 168 -0.41 -7.17 1.19
C ARG A 168 0.70 -6.40 1.88
N TYR A 169 0.39 -5.65 2.93
CA TYR A 169 1.35 -4.80 3.61
C TYR A 169 1.01 -4.61 5.10
N SER A 170 1.97 -4.13 5.87
CA SER A 170 1.78 -3.71 7.26
C SER A 170 2.09 -2.24 7.46
N ASP A 171 1.35 -1.60 8.38
CA ASP A 171 1.73 -0.28 8.90
C ASP A 171 2.81 -0.40 10.00
N VAL A 172 3.34 0.74 10.47
CA VAL A 172 4.35 0.80 11.56
C VAL A 172 3.87 0.21 12.89
N TYR A 173 2.57 -0.05 13.03
CA TYR A 173 1.99 -0.68 14.21
C TYR A 173 1.66 -2.16 13.97
N GLU A 174 2.31 -2.75 12.96
CA GLU A 174 2.25 -4.16 12.54
C GLU A 174 0.85 -4.62 12.13
N ARG A 175 -0.07 -3.70 11.87
CA ARG A 175 -1.41 -4.08 11.47
C ARG A 175 -1.39 -4.39 9.98
N LYS A 176 -2.02 -5.50 9.62
CA LYS A 176 -2.05 -6.01 8.26
C LYS A 176 -3.18 -5.40 7.43
N TRP A 177 -2.86 -5.11 6.18
CA TRP A 177 -3.72 -4.50 5.19
C TRP A 177 -3.60 -5.22 3.85
N ILE A 178 -4.66 -5.11 3.07
CA ILE A 178 -4.72 -5.59 1.70
C ILE A 178 -5.21 -4.44 0.84
N PHE A 179 -4.47 -4.18 -0.24
CA PHE A 179 -4.89 -3.34 -1.33
C PHE A 179 -5.12 -4.21 -2.57
N VAL A 180 -6.30 -4.08 -3.18
CA VAL A 180 -6.67 -4.77 -4.41
C VAL A 180 -7.05 -3.73 -5.44
N THR A 181 -6.59 -3.90 -6.67
CA THR A 181 -7.03 -3.14 -7.82
C THR A 181 -7.60 -4.10 -8.84
N HIS A 182 -8.73 -3.72 -9.42
CA HIS A 182 -9.33 -4.39 -10.55
C HIS A 182 -9.77 -3.31 -11.53
N GLN A 183 -9.31 -3.37 -12.79
CA GLN A 183 -9.60 -2.32 -13.78
C GLN A 183 -9.18 -0.92 -13.30
N PHE A 184 -8.05 -0.82 -12.58
CA PHE A 184 -7.55 0.41 -11.94
C PHE A 184 -8.45 1.02 -10.86
N GLU A 185 -9.56 0.39 -10.49
CA GLU A 185 -10.32 0.75 -9.29
C GLU A 185 -9.67 0.10 -8.06
N GLY A 186 -9.15 0.94 -7.16
CA GLY A 186 -8.42 0.49 -5.97
C GLY A 186 -9.29 0.40 -4.71
N HIS A 187 -9.14 -0.67 -3.95
CA HIS A 187 -9.80 -0.89 -2.67
C HIS A 187 -8.78 -1.27 -1.59
N THR A 188 -8.79 -0.56 -0.46
CA THR A 188 -7.93 -0.85 0.70
C THR A 188 -8.77 -1.32 1.88
N PHE A 189 -8.37 -2.41 2.53
CA PHE A 189 -9.05 -2.92 3.72
C PHE A 189 -8.11 -3.66 4.67
N ARG A 190 -8.55 -3.80 5.93
CA ARG A 190 -7.81 -4.54 6.96
C ARG A 190 -7.82 -6.04 6.66
N ASP A 191 -6.67 -6.68 6.79
CA ASP A 191 -6.55 -8.15 6.75
C ASP A 191 -7.03 -8.74 8.09
N LYS A 192 -8.34 -8.66 8.31
CA LYS A 192 -9.01 -9.15 9.51
C LYS A 192 -10.24 -9.95 9.08
N PRO A 193 -10.15 -11.29 9.01
CA PRO A 193 -11.22 -12.16 8.51
C PRO A 193 -12.58 -11.94 9.17
N LYS A 194 -12.59 -11.56 10.46
CA LYS A 194 -13.82 -11.30 11.23
C LYS A 194 -14.50 -9.96 10.90
N SER A 195 -13.82 -9.05 10.21
CA SER A 195 -14.40 -7.73 9.87
C SER A 195 -15.45 -7.86 8.76
N ARG A 196 -16.47 -6.99 8.78
CA ARG A 196 -17.50 -6.94 7.73
C ARG A 196 -16.88 -6.60 6.38
N THR A 197 -16.03 -5.58 6.34
CA THR A 197 -15.33 -5.13 5.12
C THR A 197 -14.47 -6.22 4.50
N TYR A 198 -13.75 -7.01 5.31
CA TYR A 198 -12.99 -8.14 4.78
C TYR A 198 -13.92 -9.17 4.12
N ARG A 199 -15.01 -9.57 4.78
CA ARG A 199 -15.93 -10.57 4.22
C ARG A 199 -16.56 -10.11 2.90
N GLU A 200 -16.95 -8.84 2.84
CA GLU A 200 -17.55 -8.23 1.64
C GLU A 200 -16.54 -8.18 0.49
N LEU A 201 -15.35 -7.63 0.71
CA LEU A 201 -14.33 -7.49 -0.33
C LEU A 201 -13.68 -8.83 -0.68
N SER A 202 -13.53 -9.74 0.28
CA SER A 202 -13.08 -11.11 0.01
C SER A 202 -14.10 -11.91 -0.78
N SER A 203 -15.40 -11.64 -0.65
CA SER A 203 -16.41 -12.24 -1.52
C SER A 203 -16.32 -11.68 -2.94
N LYS A 204 -16.02 -10.39 -3.10
CA LYS A 204 -15.86 -9.73 -4.42
C LYS A 204 -14.56 -10.16 -5.12
N PHE A 205 -13.48 -10.27 -4.37
CA PHE A 205 -12.12 -10.46 -4.89
C PHE A 205 -11.46 -11.78 -4.49
N GLY A 206 -12.22 -12.77 -3.99
CA GLY A 206 -11.67 -14.04 -3.49
C GLY A 206 -10.71 -14.71 -4.49
N HIS A 207 -11.09 -14.74 -5.76
CA HIS A 207 -10.28 -15.26 -6.86
C HIS A 207 -8.89 -14.60 -7.05
N LEU A 208 -8.66 -13.41 -6.47
CA LEU A 208 -7.36 -12.72 -6.47
C LEU A 208 -6.62 -12.86 -5.14
N LEU A 209 -7.33 -13.19 -4.05
CA LEU A 209 -6.80 -13.23 -2.69
C LEU A 209 -6.31 -14.62 -2.28
N ASP A 210 -6.83 -15.66 -2.91
CA ASP A 210 -6.49 -17.08 -2.70
C ASP A 210 -5.06 -17.45 -3.12
#